data_AF-A0A973J4A2-F1
#
_entry.id   AF-A0A973J4A2-F1
#
_cell.length_a   1.000
_cell.length_b   1.000
_cell.length_c   1.000
_cell.angle_alpha   90.00
_cell.angle_beta   90.00
_cell.angle_gamma   90.00
#
_symmetry.space_group_name_H-M   'P 1'
#
loop_
_entity.id
_entity.type
_entity.pdbx_description
1 polymer ?
#
loop_
_entity_poly.entity_id
_entity_poly.type
_entity_poly.pdbx_seq_one_letter_code
_entity_poly.pdbx_strand_id
1 'polypeptide(L)'
;PVVVDKNRAWLHCIEFLLHLDPEARLVVTVRELGQVYGSIESRHQETILVDFIDHLADYDRFGRADQLFAKDRQIGAPLGAIQAVQDLPQQVRDRLFFVKFEDLMAEPAETMSKVYAWLEVSPHRIDPGNIPVRPQESDSHYRHKYLHRQHGSISAPKRHAIPARIQKRIEGACRWYYEWFYPDQLARR
;
A
#
# COMPACT_ATOMS: atom_id res chain seq x y z
N PRO A 1 5.31 -6.49 -25.85
CA PRO A 1 5.33 -5.22 -25.10
C PRO A 1 4.65 -5.47 -23.74
N VAL A 2 5.21 -4.98 -22.63
CA VAL A 2 4.60 -5.13 -21.30
C VAL A 2 3.69 -3.94 -21.06
N VAL A 3 2.44 -4.20 -20.64
CA VAL A 3 1.49 -3.17 -20.24
C VAL A 3 1.40 -3.19 -18.72
N VAL A 4 1.53 -2.02 -18.09
CA VAL A 4 1.41 -1.87 -16.64
C VAL A 4 0.22 -0.96 -16.37
N ASP A 5 -0.75 -1.49 -15.63
CA ASP A 5 -1.86 -0.72 -15.08
C ASP A 5 -1.80 -0.72 -13.55
N LYS A 6 -2.21 0.39 -12.94
CA LYS A 6 -2.16 0.59 -11.48
C LYS A 6 -3.53 0.97 -10.97
N ASN A 7 -4.15 0.04 -10.24
CA ASN A 7 -5.41 0.27 -9.54
C ASN A 7 -5.44 -0.54 -8.24
N ARG A 8 -5.79 0.11 -7.12
CA ARG A 8 -5.94 -0.56 -5.83
C ARG A 8 -7.06 -1.61 -5.81
N ALA A 9 -8.01 -1.51 -6.74
CA ALA A 9 -9.13 -2.43 -6.83
C ALA A 9 -8.76 -3.77 -7.50
N TRP A 10 -7.61 -3.88 -8.18
CA TRP A 10 -7.30 -5.09 -8.96
C TRP A 10 -7.28 -6.37 -8.14
N LEU A 11 -6.73 -6.32 -6.93
CA LEU A 11 -6.72 -7.50 -6.06
C LEU A 11 -8.13 -7.92 -5.65
N HIS A 12 -9.03 -6.95 -5.42
CA HIS A 12 -10.42 -7.21 -5.07
C HIS A 12 -11.20 -7.85 -6.24
N CYS A 13 -10.86 -7.54 -7.48
CA CYS A 13 -11.51 -8.09 -8.67
C CYS A 13 -10.60 -9.01 -9.49
N ILE A 14 -9.69 -9.74 -8.85
CA ILE A 14 -8.67 -10.56 -9.53
C ILE A 14 -9.28 -11.62 -10.44
N GLU A 15 -10.38 -12.26 -10.05
CA GLU A 15 -11.03 -13.27 -10.90
C GLU A 15 -11.59 -12.66 -12.19
N PHE A 16 -12.16 -11.46 -12.11
CA PHE A 16 -12.59 -10.70 -13.29
C PHE A 16 -11.40 -10.32 -14.17
N LEU A 17 -10.30 -9.86 -13.57
CA LEU A 17 -9.08 -9.55 -14.31
C LEU A 17 -8.55 -10.78 -15.06
N LEU A 18 -8.47 -11.94 -14.40
CA LEU A 18 -8.01 -13.19 -15.02
C LEU A 18 -8.98 -13.74 -16.07
N HIS A 19 -10.25 -13.32 -16.04
CA HIS A 19 -11.18 -13.60 -17.13
C HIS A 19 -10.89 -12.74 -18.36
N LEU A 20 -10.50 -11.48 -18.18
CA LEU A 20 -10.14 -10.57 -19.27
C LEU A 20 -8.75 -10.87 -19.86
N ASP A 21 -7.79 -11.14 -18.98
CA ASP A 21 -6.42 -11.47 -19.33
C ASP A 21 -5.94 -12.61 -18.41
N PRO A 22 -6.06 -13.88 -18.86
CA PRO A 22 -5.64 -15.04 -18.10
C PRO A 22 -4.15 -15.05 -17.72
N GLU A 23 -3.32 -14.26 -18.43
CA GLU A 23 -1.89 -14.17 -18.19
C GLU A 23 -1.47 -13.03 -17.26
N ALA A 24 -2.42 -12.20 -16.83
CA ALA A 24 -2.17 -11.06 -15.96
C ALA A 24 -1.47 -11.47 -14.65
N ARG A 25 -0.48 -10.66 -14.26
CA ARG A 25 0.29 -10.82 -13.02
C ARG A 25 0.12 -9.58 -12.15
N LEU A 26 -0.05 -9.78 -10.85
CA LEU A 26 -0.29 -8.71 -9.89
C LEU A 26 0.87 -8.51 -8.93
N VAL A 27 1.46 -7.32 -8.96
CA VAL A 27 2.37 -6.86 -7.91
C VAL A 27 1.56 -6.12 -6.85
N VAL A 28 1.50 -6.66 -5.63
CA VAL A 28 0.75 -6.11 -4.51
C VAL A 28 1.72 -5.44 -3.54
N THR A 29 1.66 -4.12 -3.42
CA THR A 29 2.52 -3.38 -2.50
C THR A 29 1.93 -3.33 -1.10
N VAL A 30 2.73 -3.68 -0.10
CA VAL A 30 2.36 -3.66 1.32
C VAL A 30 3.29 -2.74 2.12
N ARG A 31 2.80 -2.17 3.21
CA ARG A 31 3.54 -1.23 4.07
C ARG A 31 3.16 -1.39 5.54
N GLU A 32 4.02 -1.01 6.48
CA GLU A 32 3.69 -1.03 7.90
C GLU A 32 2.45 -0.16 8.18
N LEU A 33 1.41 -0.74 8.79
CA LEU A 33 0.09 -0.11 8.86
C LEU A 33 0.05 1.13 9.75
N GLY A 34 0.88 1.18 10.80
CA GLY A 34 1.09 2.39 11.60
C GLY A 34 1.68 3.55 10.78
N GLN A 35 2.61 3.26 9.86
CA GLN A 35 3.15 4.25 8.92
C GLN A 35 2.12 4.69 7.87
N VAL A 36 1.25 3.79 7.41
CA VAL A 36 0.13 4.13 6.52
C VAL A 36 -0.82 5.11 7.22
N TYR A 37 -1.29 4.76 8.41
CA TYR A 37 -2.15 5.63 9.22
C TYR A 37 -1.45 6.96 9.55
N GLY A 38 -0.20 6.90 10.01
CA GLY A 38 0.57 8.09 10.37
C GLY A 38 0.78 9.04 9.20
N SER A 39 0.89 8.54 7.97
CA SER A 39 0.98 9.35 6.76
C SER A 39 -0.33 10.10 6.49
N ILE A 40 -1.47 9.40 6.54
CA ILE A 40 -2.81 9.98 6.39
C ILE A 40 -3.08 11.01 7.47
N GLU A 41 -2.75 10.70 8.73
CA GLU A 41 -2.96 11.57 9.87
C GLU A 41 -2.07 12.82 9.81
N SER A 42 -0.77 12.67 9.51
CA SER A 42 0.16 13.79 9.32
C SER A 42 -0.35 14.75 8.25
N ARG A 43 -0.84 14.20 7.15
CA ARG A 43 -1.38 15.00 6.06
C ARG A 43 -2.68 15.70 6.43
N HIS A 44 -3.54 15.05 7.21
CA HIS A 44 -4.74 15.69 7.75
C HIS A 44 -4.40 16.85 8.70
N GLN A 45 -3.35 16.73 9.52
CA GLN A 45 -2.92 17.82 10.40
C GLN A 45 -2.43 19.05 9.61
N GLU A 46 -1.82 18.85 8.44
CA GLU A 46 -1.45 19.94 7.52
C GLU A 46 -2.66 20.54 6.78
N THR A 47 -3.79 19.82 6.75
CA THR A 47 -5.00 20.17 6.00
C THR A 47 -6.23 20.14 6.91
N ILE A 48 -6.10 20.65 8.14
CA ILE A 48 -7.11 20.49 9.20
C ILE A 48 -8.49 21.06 8.82
N LEU A 49 -8.51 22.08 7.95
CA LEU A 49 -9.73 22.72 7.44
C LEU A 49 -10.38 21.96 6.27
N VAL A 50 -9.75 20.89 5.77
CA VAL A 50 -10.24 20.07 4.67
C VAL A 50 -10.66 18.71 5.22
N ASP A 51 -11.94 18.39 5.08
CA ASP A 51 -12.48 17.11 5.52
C ASP A 51 -12.09 15.96 4.58
N PHE A 52 -12.09 14.75 5.11
CA PHE A 52 -12.00 13.52 4.34
C PHE A 52 -13.23 13.38 3.41
N ILE A 53 -13.10 12.62 2.32
CA ILE A 53 -14.28 12.22 1.51
C ILE A 53 -15.30 11.52 2.41
N ASP A 54 -14.81 10.70 3.34
CA ASP A 54 -15.58 9.87 4.26
C ASP A 54 -16.10 10.61 5.51
N HIS A 55 -15.93 11.93 5.62
CA HIS A 55 -16.37 12.74 6.75
C HIS A 55 -15.78 12.32 8.11
N LEU A 56 -14.45 12.33 8.18
CA LEU A 56 -13.70 11.85 9.35
C LEU A 56 -13.00 12.98 10.14
N ALA A 57 -13.11 14.24 9.72
CA ALA A 57 -12.42 15.35 10.38
C ALA A 57 -12.83 15.54 11.85
N ASP A 58 -14.11 15.34 12.17
CA ASP A 58 -14.67 15.56 13.52
C ASP A 58 -14.28 14.47 14.54
N TYR A 59 -13.73 13.35 14.08
CA TYR A 59 -13.23 12.30 14.97
C TYR A 59 -11.93 12.74 15.64
N ASP A 60 -11.63 12.20 16.81
CA ASP A 60 -10.26 12.29 17.33
C ASP A 60 -9.31 11.38 16.52
N ARG A 61 -8.01 11.44 16.82
CA ARG A 61 -7.00 10.60 16.14
C ARG A 61 -7.32 9.11 16.23
N PHE A 62 -7.79 8.65 17.39
CA PHE A 62 -8.07 7.24 17.62
C PHE A 62 -9.33 6.79 16.87
N GLY A 63 -10.39 7.58 16.91
CA GLY A 63 -11.62 7.37 16.15
C GLY A 63 -11.37 7.37 14.64
N ARG A 64 -10.51 8.27 14.13
CA ARG A 64 -10.07 8.22 12.74
C ARG A 64 -9.32 6.94 12.41
N ALA A 65 -8.47 6.44 13.31
CA ALA A 65 -7.81 5.15 13.12
C ALA A 65 -8.86 4.02 13.01
N ASP A 66 -9.80 3.92 13.95
CA ASP A 66 -10.85 2.90 13.87
C ASP A 66 -11.68 3.00 12.57
N GLN A 67 -12.06 4.22 12.16
CA GLN A 67 -12.84 4.43 10.94
C GLN A 67 -12.05 4.09 9.67
N LEU A 68 -10.79 4.54 9.54
CA LEU A 68 -9.98 4.28 8.34
C LEU A 68 -9.75 2.78 8.11
N PHE A 69 -9.61 2.00 9.19
CA PHE A 69 -9.43 0.55 9.16
C PHE A 69 -10.73 -0.25 9.11
N ALA A 70 -11.90 0.40 9.11
CA ALA A 70 -13.17 -0.30 8.92
C ALA A 70 -13.22 -0.96 7.53
N LYS A 71 -13.89 -2.12 7.45
CA LYS A 71 -13.86 -3.05 6.31
C LYS A 71 -14.16 -2.46 4.93
N ASP A 72 -14.93 -1.39 4.87
CA ASP A 72 -15.40 -0.71 3.67
C ASP A 72 -14.74 0.66 3.46
N ARG A 73 -13.73 0.99 4.28
CA ARG A 73 -13.04 2.27 4.26
C ARG A 73 -11.66 2.17 3.62
N GLN A 74 -11.02 3.32 3.47
CA GLN A 74 -9.83 3.53 2.67
C GLN A 74 -8.67 2.54 2.95
N ILE A 75 -8.48 2.12 4.20
CA ILE A 75 -7.43 1.15 4.58
C ILE A 75 -8.03 -0.26 4.72
N GLY A 76 -9.19 -0.39 5.38
CA GLY A 76 -9.77 -1.71 5.65
C GLY A 76 -10.21 -2.46 4.39
N ALA A 77 -10.72 -1.79 3.37
CA ALA A 77 -11.14 -2.43 2.12
C ALA A 77 -9.99 -3.15 1.39
N PRO A 78 -8.83 -2.52 1.09
CA PRO A 78 -7.71 -3.23 0.49
C PRO A 78 -7.11 -4.28 1.43
N LEU A 79 -7.14 -4.09 2.75
CA LEU A 79 -6.71 -5.13 3.70
C LEU A 79 -7.61 -6.38 3.62
N GLY A 80 -8.92 -6.20 3.49
CA GLY A 80 -9.85 -7.30 3.26
C GLY A 80 -9.51 -8.08 1.99
N ALA A 81 -9.19 -7.39 0.90
CA ALA A 81 -8.77 -8.03 -0.36
C ALA A 81 -7.46 -8.81 -0.22
N ILE A 82 -6.47 -8.28 0.52
CA ILE A 82 -5.22 -8.98 0.83
C ILE A 82 -5.51 -10.23 1.67
N GLN A 83 -6.34 -10.12 2.70
CA GLN A 83 -6.66 -11.25 3.57
C GLN A 83 -7.41 -12.36 2.83
N ALA A 84 -8.31 -12.00 1.90
CA ALA A 84 -9.07 -12.94 1.08
C ALA A 84 -8.22 -13.74 0.09
N VAL A 85 -6.95 -13.37 -0.13
CA VAL A 85 -6.02 -14.13 -1.01
C VAL A 85 -5.89 -15.59 -0.57
N GLN A 86 -5.98 -15.86 0.73
CA GLN A 86 -5.89 -17.24 1.24
C GLN A 86 -7.03 -18.15 0.74
N ASP A 87 -8.16 -17.56 0.38
CA ASP A 87 -9.37 -18.25 -0.09
C ASP A 87 -9.34 -18.50 -1.61
N LEU A 88 -8.35 -17.93 -2.33
CA LEU A 88 -8.23 -18.07 -3.78
C LEU A 88 -7.60 -19.42 -4.18
N PRO A 89 -7.96 -19.98 -5.35
CA PRO A 89 -7.29 -21.15 -5.92
C PRO A 89 -5.78 -20.95 -6.05
N GLN A 90 -4.98 -22.01 -5.89
CA GLN A 90 -3.51 -21.94 -5.97
C GLN A 90 -3.01 -21.23 -7.25
N GLN A 91 -3.58 -21.59 -8.40
CA GLN A 91 -3.24 -20.99 -9.69
C GLN A 91 -3.43 -19.47 -9.76
N VAL A 92 -4.37 -18.92 -8.97
CA VAL A 92 -4.58 -17.46 -8.86
C VAL A 92 -3.55 -16.86 -7.91
N ARG A 93 -3.24 -17.53 -6.79
CA ARG A 93 -2.22 -17.10 -5.84
C ARG A 93 -0.83 -17.04 -6.47
N ASP A 94 -0.52 -17.96 -7.38
CA ASP A 94 0.75 -17.99 -8.13
C ASP A 94 0.94 -16.76 -9.03
N ARG A 95 -0.15 -16.04 -9.36
CA ARG A 95 -0.14 -14.77 -10.12
C ARG A 95 0.08 -13.54 -9.23
N LEU A 96 0.34 -13.71 -7.93
CA LEU A 96 0.54 -12.62 -6.98
C LEU A 96 1.99 -12.51 -6.49
N PHE A 97 2.52 -11.30 -6.45
CA PHE A 97 3.82 -11.00 -5.86
C PHE A 97 3.72 -9.82 -4.90
N PHE A 98 4.07 -10.05 -3.64
CA PHE A 98 4.03 -9.00 -2.62
C PHE A 98 5.34 -8.24 -2.55
N VAL A 99 5.28 -6.92 -2.60
CA VAL A 99 6.44 -6.03 -2.43
C VAL A 99 6.25 -5.21 -1.17
N LYS A 100 7.12 -5.41 -0.18
CA LYS A 100 7.16 -4.54 0.99
C LYS A 100 7.78 -3.21 0.61
N PHE A 101 7.07 -2.14 0.97
CA PHE A 101 7.53 -0.77 0.76
C PHE A 101 8.89 -0.55 1.45
N GLU A 102 9.08 -1.07 2.65
CA GLU A 102 10.34 -0.93 3.39
C GLU A 102 11.52 -1.57 2.65
N ASP A 103 11.33 -2.72 2.03
CA ASP A 103 12.36 -3.42 1.25
C ASP A 103 12.71 -2.63 -0.02
N LEU A 104 11.68 -2.12 -0.72
CA LEU A 104 11.89 -1.26 -1.90
C LEU A 104 12.64 0.02 -1.57
N MET A 105 12.39 0.61 -0.39
CA MET A 105 13.10 1.83 0.03
C MET A 105 14.54 1.56 0.49
N ALA A 106 14.81 0.38 1.08
CA ALA A 106 16.14 0.01 1.55
C ALA A 106 17.03 -0.46 0.40
N GLU A 107 16.50 -1.31 -0.48
CA GLU A 107 17.25 -1.98 -1.55
C GLU A 107 16.46 -1.95 -2.87
N PRO A 108 16.27 -0.76 -3.47
CA PRO A 108 15.39 -0.59 -4.63
C PRO A 108 15.80 -1.42 -5.86
N ALA A 109 17.10 -1.45 -6.18
CA ALA A 109 17.60 -2.19 -7.33
C ALA A 109 17.44 -3.71 -7.16
N GLU A 110 17.66 -4.23 -5.95
CA GLU A 110 17.48 -5.65 -5.65
C GLU A 110 16.00 -6.02 -5.65
N THR A 111 15.16 -5.23 -4.98
CA THR A 111 13.71 -5.45 -4.91
C THR A 111 13.10 -5.46 -6.31
N MET A 112 13.46 -4.51 -7.16
CA MET A 112 12.96 -4.48 -8.54
C MET A 112 13.52 -5.62 -9.38
N SER A 113 14.77 -6.07 -9.16
CA SER A 113 15.31 -7.26 -9.82
C SER A 113 14.46 -8.50 -9.54
N LYS A 114 14.02 -8.69 -8.28
CA LYS A 114 13.10 -9.78 -7.89
C LYS A 114 11.75 -9.66 -8.59
N VAL A 115 11.19 -8.44 -8.68
CA VAL A 115 9.95 -8.18 -9.41
C VAL A 115 10.10 -8.51 -10.90
N TYR A 116 11.17 -8.10 -11.57
CA TYR A 116 11.39 -8.40 -12.99
C TYR A 116 11.57 -9.88 -13.26
N ALA A 117 12.32 -10.57 -12.40
CA ALA A 117 12.50 -12.01 -12.49
C ALA A 117 11.16 -12.75 -12.33
N TRP A 118 10.35 -12.37 -11.35
CA TRP A 118 9.02 -12.96 -11.14
C TRP A 118 8.03 -12.64 -12.27
N LEU A 119 8.11 -11.44 -12.86
CA LEU A 119 7.33 -11.08 -14.05
C LEU A 119 7.82 -11.78 -15.33
N GLU A 120 8.94 -12.50 -15.28
CA GLU A 120 9.59 -13.16 -16.42
C GLU A 120 9.86 -12.21 -17.60
N VAL A 121 10.17 -10.95 -17.28
CA VAL A 121 10.54 -9.94 -18.27
C VAL A 121 12.06 -9.83 -18.38
N SER A 122 12.55 -9.23 -19.47
CA SER A 122 13.98 -8.98 -19.63
C SER A 122 14.54 -8.23 -18.40
N PRO A 123 15.65 -8.69 -17.81
CA PRO A 123 16.25 -8.03 -16.66
C PRO A 123 16.50 -6.55 -16.95
N HIS A 124 16.01 -5.70 -16.06
CA HIS A 124 16.21 -4.26 -16.14
C HIS A 124 16.82 -3.74 -14.84
N ARG A 125 17.84 -2.90 -14.95
CA ARG A 125 18.44 -2.24 -13.79
C ARG A 125 17.91 -0.83 -13.71
N ILE A 126 17.15 -0.54 -12.67
CA ILE A 126 16.72 0.83 -12.38
C ILE A 126 17.89 1.66 -11.85
N ASP A 127 17.85 2.97 -12.08
CA ASP A 127 18.66 3.94 -11.37
C ASP A 127 17.79 4.60 -10.28
N PRO A 128 17.93 4.21 -9.00
CA PRO A 128 17.12 4.78 -7.92
C PRO A 128 17.37 6.28 -7.71
N GLY A 129 18.50 6.81 -8.18
CA GLY A 129 18.83 8.24 -8.11
C GLY A 129 18.21 9.07 -9.24
N ASN A 130 17.71 8.42 -10.29
CA ASN A 130 17.19 9.06 -11.49
C ASN A 130 16.02 8.29 -12.09
N ILE A 131 14.82 8.56 -11.57
CA ILE A 131 13.56 7.98 -12.03
C ILE A 131 12.82 8.99 -12.90
N PRO A 132 12.56 8.66 -14.18
CA PRO A 132 11.70 9.47 -15.04
C PRO A 132 10.28 9.55 -14.45
N VAL A 133 9.82 10.76 -14.15
CA VAL A 133 8.46 11.03 -13.66
C VAL A 133 7.59 11.58 -14.78
N ARG A 134 6.30 11.24 -14.75
CA ARG A 134 5.30 11.77 -15.70
C ARG A 134 4.70 13.07 -15.14
N PRO A 135 3.99 13.87 -15.96
CA PRO A 135 3.23 15.00 -15.46
C PRO A 135 2.27 14.59 -14.33
N GLN A 136 2.11 15.48 -13.34
CA GLN A 136 1.29 15.23 -12.17
C GLN A 136 -0.18 14.98 -12.56
N GLU A 137 -0.77 13.92 -11.99
CA GLU A 137 -2.21 13.62 -12.10
C GLU A 137 -3.02 14.54 -11.16
N SER A 138 -4.31 14.76 -11.44
CA SER A 138 -5.16 15.60 -10.60
C SER A 138 -5.56 14.91 -9.30
N ASP A 139 -5.26 15.54 -8.16
CA ASP A 139 -5.62 15.05 -6.81
C ASP A 139 -7.02 15.51 -6.34
N SER A 140 -7.78 16.16 -7.22
CA SER A 140 -9.09 16.75 -6.91
C SER A 140 -10.12 15.72 -6.43
N HIS A 141 -10.04 14.48 -6.93
CA HIS A 141 -10.90 13.37 -6.48
C HIS A 141 -10.80 13.14 -4.96
N TYR A 142 -9.66 13.49 -4.34
CA TYR A 142 -9.46 13.39 -2.91
C TYR A 142 -9.54 14.72 -2.16
N ARG A 143 -10.22 15.72 -2.75
CA ARG A 143 -10.28 17.09 -2.21
C ARG A 143 -8.89 17.67 -1.92
N HIS A 144 -7.88 17.26 -2.71
CA HIS A 144 -6.45 17.61 -2.51
C HIS A 144 -5.85 17.18 -1.16
N LYS A 145 -6.53 16.29 -0.44
CA LYS A 145 -6.11 15.81 0.86
C LYS A 145 -4.89 14.91 0.75
N TYR A 146 -4.85 14.04 -0.26
CA TYR A 146 -3.68 13.21 -0.59
C TYR A 146 -3.02 13.77 -1.84
N LEU A 147 -1.89 14.47 -1.66
CA LEU A 147 -1.12 14.97 -2.80
C LEU A 147 -0.25 13.85 -3.38
N HIS A 148 -0.42 13.54 -4.65
CA HIS A 148 0.43 12.58 -5.36
C HIS A 148 1.64 13.31 -5.94
N ARG A 149 2.53 13.80 -5.05
CA ARG A 149 3.82 14.36 -5.47
C ARG A 149 4.72 13.21 -5.95
N GLN A 150 5.11 13.27 -7.21
CA GLN A 150 6.09 12.35 -7.78
C GLN A 150 7.51 12.84 -7.45
N HIS A 151 8.43 11.89 -7.25
CA HIS A 151 9.82 12.16 -6.93
C HIS A 151 10.71 11.50 -7.98
N GLY A 152 11.72 12.23 -8.47
CA GLY A 152 12.69 11.71 -9.44
C GLY A 152 13.75 10.79 -8.84
N SER A 153 13.63 10.42 -7.57
CA SER A 153 14.53 9.51 -6.90
C SER A 153 13.83 8.76 -5.77
N ILE A 154 14.35 7.58 -5.43
CA ILE A 154 13.91 6.77 -4.29
C ILE A 154 14.76 7.14 -3.08
N SER A 155 14.09 7.49 -1.99
CA SER A 155 14.73 7.69 -0.70
C SER A 155 13.79 7.21 0.41
N ALA A 156 14.37 6.76 1.51
CA ALA A 156 13.58 6.35 2.67
C ALA A 156 12.73 7.53 3.16
N PRO A 157 11.40 7.39 3.28
CA PRO A 157 10.57 8.48 3.73
C PRO A 157 10.79 8.73 5.23
N LYS A 158 10.48 9.96 5.64
CA LYS A 158 10.38 10.28 7.07
C LYS A 158 9.35 9.36 7.72
N ARG A 159 9.71 8.74 8.85
CA ARG A 159 8.78 7.95 9.64
C ARG A 159 7.71 8.85 10.28
N HIS A 160 6.48 8.36 10.26
CA HIS A 160 5.37 9.00 10.95
C HIS A 160 5.26 8.44 12.37
N ALA A 161 5.42 9.31 13.35
CA ALA A 161 5.21 8.97 14.75
C ALA A 161 3.71 8.95 15.04
N ILE A 162 3.22 7.84 15.62
CA ILE A 162 1.83 7.72 16.06
C ILE A 162 1.79 7.33 17.54
N PRO A 163 0.76 7.74 18.30
CA PRO A 163 0.62 7.34 19.69
C PRO A 163 0.67 5.81 19.87
N ALA A 164 1.42 5.32 20.86
CA ALA A 164 1.57 3.89 21.12
C ALA A 164 0.24 3.15 21.32
N ARG A 165 -0.77 3.82 21.87
CA ARG A 165 -2.13 3.28 22.01
C ARG A 165 -2.77 2.97 20.65
N ILE A 166 -2.57 3.82 19.64
CA ILE A 166 -3.09 3.63 18.28
C ILE A 166 -2.30 2.53 17.57
N GLN A 167 -0.96 2.53 17.68
CA GLN A 167 -0.12 1.47 17.11
C GLN A 167 -0.56 0.08 17.62
N LYS A 168 -0.71 -0.07 18.94
CA LYS A 168 -1.19 -1.33 19.55
C LYS A 168 -2.58 -1.72 19.07
N ARG A 169 -3.47 -0.74 18.86
CA ARG A 169 -4.82 -0.99 18.33
C ARG A 169 -4.78 -1.54 16.91
N ILE A 170 -3.98 -0.92 16.04
CA ILE A 170 -3.81 -1.35 14.64
C ILE A 170 -3.21 -2.76 14.58
N GLU A 171 -2.13 -3.02 15.32
CA GLU A 171 -1.48 -4.33 15.39
C GLU A 171 -2.41 -5.41 15.93
N GLY A 172 -3.20 -5.10 16.96
CA GLY A 172 -4.18 -6.04 17.51
C GLY A 172 -5.31 -6.36 16.53
N ALA A 173 -5.85 -5.35 15.85
CA ALA A 173 -6.94 -5.52 14.90
C ALA A 173 -6.49 -6.21 13.59
N CYS A 174 -5.26 -5.96 13.16
CA CYS A 174 -4.69 -6.48 11.92
C CYS A 174 -3.58 -7.51 12.19
N ARG A 175 -3.68 -8.28 13.27
CA ARG A 175 -2.62 -9.20 13.71
C ARG A 175 -2.12 -10.12 12.59
N TRP A 176 -3.04 -10.69 11.83
CA TRP A 176 -2.76 -11.57 10.68
C TRP A 176 -1.81 -10.91 9.68
N TYR A 177 -1.95 -9.60 9.43
CA TYR A 177 -1.14 -8.87 8.46
C TYR A 177 0.32 -8.75 8.93
N TYR A 178 0.50 -8.51 10.24
CA TYR A 178 1.83 -8.47 10.84
C TYR A 178 2.46 -9.86 10.88
N GLU A 179 1.68 -10.91 11.12
CA GLU A 179 2.17 -12.30 11.05
C GLU A 179 2.66 -12.65 9.64
N TRP A 180 1.98 -12.17 8.59
CA TRP A 180 2.37 -12.45 7.20
C TRP A 180 3.56 -11.62 6.72
N PHE A 181 3.57 -10.31 7.00
CA PHE A 181 4.51 -9.38 6.35
C PHE A 181 5.57 -8.79 7.30
N TYR A 182 5.34 -8.84 8.62
CA TYR A 182 6.20 -8.23 9.64
C TYR A 182 6.43 -9.12 10.88
N PRO A 183 6.73 -10.43 10.72
CA PRO A 183 6.82 -11.37 11.85
C PRO A 183 7.86 -10.96 12.89
N ASP A 184 9.00 -10.39 12.45
CA ASP A 184 10.06 -9.92 13.35
C ASP A 184 9.61 -8.77 14.28
N GLN A 185 8.61 -7.98 13.87
CA GLN A 185 8.07 -6.92 14.72
C GLN A 185 7.21 -7.48 15.86
N LEU A 186 6.58 -8.63 15.64
CA LEU A 186 5.83 -9.33 16.68
C LEU A 186 6.79 -10.04 17.66
N ALA A 187 7.91 -10.58 17.17
CA ALA A 187 8.89 -11.30 17.99
C ALA A 187 9.74 -10.40 18.90
N ARG A 188 9.87 -9.10 18.58
CA ARG A 188 10.64 -8.11 19.37
C ARG A 188 9.86 -7.53 20.57
N ARG A 189 8.73 -8.13 20.93
CA ARG A 189 7.87 -7.73 22.06
C ARG A 189 7.65 -8.89 23.00
#